data_AF-A0A5P1FC39-F1
#
_entry.id   AF-A0A5P1FC39-F1
#
_cell.length_a   1.000
_cell.length_b   1.000
_cell.length_c   1.000
_cell.angle_alpha   90.00
_cell.angle_beta   90.00
_cell.angle_gamma   90.00
#
_symmetry.space_group_name_H-M   'P 1'
#
loop_
_entity.id
_entity.type
_entity.pdbx_description
1 polymer ?
#
loop_
_entity_poly.entity_id
_entity_poly.type
_entity_poly.pdbx_seq_one_letter_code
_entity_poly.pdbx_strand_id
1 'polypeptide(L)'
;MNAMTVCRRGGNYSIAANFARMLLENSPLEPQAEKAQRVLMACGDRRDTNQLNYDFRNPFVVCGATFVPIYQGQKVVSCLYCCARFMPAIEGQICSICELAVVGADMPLVFSASLHRRDREGIHLTFLFLC
;
A
#
# COMPACT_ATOMS: atom_id res chain seq x y z
N MET A 1 -14.67 9.38 -0.60
CA MET A 1 -14.35 9.71 0.82
C MET A 1 -12.83 9.76 0.88
N ASN A 2 -12.23 10.88 1.31
CA ASN A 2 -10.80 11.14 1.11
C ASN A 2 -10.06 11.21 2.46
N ALA A 3 -8.77 10.86 2.50
CA ALA A 3 -7.96 10.84 3.72
C ALA A 3 -8.09 12.14 4.54
N MET A 4 -7.93 13.31 3.90
CA MET A 4 -8.11 14.63 4.51
C MET A 4 -9.46 14.78 5.23
N THR A 5 -10.56 14.32 4.61
CA THR A 5 -11.91 14.46 5.20
C THR A 5 -12.15 13.49 6.35
N VAL A 6 -11.53 12.31 6.32
CA VAL A 6 -11.65 11.29 7.37
C VAL A 6 -10.86 11.75 8.61
N CYS A 7 -9.60 12.15 8.44
CA CYS A 7 -8.77 12.64 9.54
C CYS A 7 -9.38 13.86 10.23
N ARG A 8 -9.92 14.81 9.46
CA ARG A 8 -10.63 15.98 10.02
C ARG A 8 -11.85 15.59 10.86
N ARG A 9 -12.63 14.60 10.39
CA ARG A 9 -13.82 14.10 11.11
C ARG A 9 -13.45 13.31 12.36
N GLY A 10 -12.34 12.57 12.31
CA GLY A 10 -11.82 11.78 13.42
C GLY A 10 -10.95 12.56 14.41
N GLY A 11 -10.95 13.89 14.36
CA GLY A 11 -10.21 14.73 15.32
C GLY A 11 -8.69 14.74 15.16
N ASN A 12 -8.18 14.23 14.03
CA ASN A 12 -6.75 14.22 13.69
C ASN A 12 -6.44 15.40 12.75
N TYR A 13 -6.39 16.59 13.32
CA TYR A 13 -6.26 17.85 12.60
C TYR A 13 -4.85 18.08 12.04
N SER A 14 -3.78 17.68 12.73
CA SER A 14 -2.40 17.89 12.25
C SER A 14 -2.13 17.07 10.98
N ILE A 15 -2.60 15.81 10.97
CA ILE A 15 -2.49 14.89 9.84
C ILE A 15 -3.38 15.38 8.69
N ALA A 16 -4.60 15.83 8.97
CA ALA A 16 -5.48 16.41 7.95
C ALA A 16 -4.87 17.64 7.27
N ALA A 17 -4.21 18.52 8.05
CA ALA A 17 -3.51 19.68 7.53
C ALA A 17 -2.28 19.30 6.69
N ASN A 18 -1.58 18.22 7.05
CA ASN A 18 -0.48 17.69 6.24
C ASN A 18 -0.98 17.17 4.88
N PHE A 19 -2.08 16.41 4.86
CA PHE A 19 -2.68 15.97 3.59
C PHE A 19 -3.17 17.12 2.73
N ALA A 20 -3.71 18.19 3.32
CA ALA A 20 -4.11 19.37 2.59
C ALA A 20 -2.90 20.06 1.93
N ARG A 21 -1.76 20.18 2.64
CA ARG A 21 -0.50 20.72 2.09
C ARG A 21 0.02 19.89 0.92
N MET A 22 0.14 18.58 1.11
CA MET A 22 0.58 17.67 0.04
C MET A 22 -0.35 17.72 -1.18
N LEU A 23 -1.66 17.88 -0.96
CA LEU A 23 -2.60 18.00 -2.07
C LEU A 23 -2.37 19.30 -2.85
N LEU A 24 -2.12 20.42 -2.17
CA LEU A 24 -1.82 21.71 -2.79
C LEU A 24 -0.47 21.70 -3.53
N GLU A 25 0.54 21.01 -2.99
CA GLU A 25 1.85 20.84 -3.64
C GLU A 25 1.74 20.08 -4.97
N ASN A 26 0.76 19.19 -5.12
CA ASN A 26 0.53 18.42 -6.35
C ASN A 26 -0.37 19.14 -7.39
N SER A 27 -0.64 20.43 -7.23
CA SER A 27 -1.44 21.26 -8.17
C SER A 27 -2.77 20.60 -8.61
N PRO A 28 -3.75 20.47 -7.69
CA PRO A 28 -5.01 19.80 -7.96
C PRO A 28 -5.98 20.75 -8.71
N LEU A 29 -7.10 20.21 -9.19
CA LEU A 29 -8.18 21.01 -9.78
C LEU A 29 -8.72 22.06 -8.78
N GLU A 30 -9.11 23.25 -9.24
CA GLU A 30 -9.62 24.35 -8.40
C GLU A 30 -10.61 23.95 -7.29
N PRO A 31 -11.68 23.16 -7.54
CA PRO A 31 -12.62 22.79 -6.47
C PRO A 31 -11.99 21.96 -5.35
N GLN A 32 -10.92 21.21 -5.67
CA GLN A 32 -10.17 20.44 -4.68
C GLN A 32 -9.16 21.32 -3.93
N ALA A 33 -8.53 22.26 -4.64
CA ALA A 33 -7.61 23.25 -4.05
C ALA A 33 -8.31 24.12 -3.00
N GLU A 34 -9.48 24.69 -3.32
CA GLU A 34 -10.25 25.49 -2.36
C GLU A 34 -10.61 24.69 -1.11
N LYS A 35 -11.01 23.42 -1.30
CA LYS A 35 -11.37 22.55 -0.19
C LYS A 35 -10.16 22.24 0.71
N ALA A 36 -9.00 22.02 0.12
CA ALA A 36 -7.76 21.80 0.85
C ALA A 36 -7.36 23.05 1.66
N GLN A 37 -7.41 24.23 1.05
CA GLN A 37 -7.13 25.50 1.72
C GLN A 37 -8.06 25.73 2.92
N ARG A 38 -9.38 25.51 2.74
CA ARG A 38 -10.35 25.63 3.85
C ARG A 38 -10.03 24.68 5.01
N VAL A 39 -9.63 23.44 4.70
CA VAL A 39 -9.25 22.47 5.74
C VAL A 39 -7.97 22.91 6.45
N LEU A 40 -6.97 23.39 5.71
CA LEU A 40 -5.70 23.85 6.26
C LEU A 40 -5.92 25.01 7.26
N MET A 41 -6.74 26.00 6.89
CA MET A 41 -7.10 27.12 7.76
C MET A 41 -7.89 26.66 9.00
N ALA A 42 -8.81 25.71 8.85
CA ALA A 42 -9.61 25.21 9.95
C ALA A 42 -8.84 24.31 10.94
N CYS A 43 -7.74 23.70 10.49
CA CYS A 43 -6.99 22.68 11.24
C CYS A 43 -5.63 23.17 11.78
N GLY A 44 -5.14 24.35 11.37
CA GLY A 44 -3.79 24.84 11.71
C GLY A 44 -3.47 24.88 13.21
N ASP A 45 -4.42 25.33 14.03
CA ASP A 45 -4.20 25.54 15.47
C ASP A 45 -4.78 24.43 16.36
N ARG A 46 -5.36 23.38 15.78
CA ARG A 46 -6.04 22.32 16.53
C ARG A 46 -5.10 21.16 16.83
N ARG A 47 -5.13 20.70 18.09
CA ARG A 47 -4.41 19.50 18.53
C ARG A 47 -5.18 18.24 18.17
N ASP A 48 -4.44 17.17 17.87
CA ASP A 48 -5.04 15.87 17.60
C ASP A 48 -5.65 15.29 18.87
N THR A 49 -6.84 14.70 18.73
CA THR A 49 -7.52 14.02 19.84
C THR A 49 -7.12 12.55 19.96
N ASN A 50 -6.69 11.92 18.86
CA ASN A 50 -6.45 10.50 18.77
C ASN A 50 -5.01 10.22 18.33
N GLN A 51 -4.39 9.20 18.91
CA GLN A 51 -3.08 8.72 18.46
C GLN A 51 -3.28 7.69 17.35
N LEU A 52 -2.81 7.99 16.15
CA LEU A 52 -2.80 7.06 15.02
C LEU A 52 -1.40 6.47 14.86
N ASN A 53 -1.31 5.20 14.44
CA ASN A 53 -0.05 4.59 14.00
C ASN A 53 0.29 5.05 12.57
N TYR A 54 0.49 6.35 12.41
CA TYR A 54 0.82 6.98 11.14
C TYR A 54 1.80 8.13 11.39
N ASP A 55 2.99 8.01 10.84
CA ASP A 55 4.02 9.05 10.88
C ASP A 55 4.39 9.38 9.43
N PHE A 56 4.11 10.61 9.02
CA PHE A 56 4.37 11.10 7.67
C PHE A 56 5.85 11.42 7.44
N ARG A 57 6.66 11.56 8.50
CA ARG A 57 8.09 11.88 8.41
C ARG A 57 8.93 10.62 8.21
N ASN A 58 8.43 9.47 8.66
CA ASN A 58 9.12 8.20 8.55
C ASN A 58 8.60 7.44 7.31
N PRO A 59 9.41 7.25 6.27
CA PRO A 59 9.01 6.48 5.09
C PRO A 59 8.61 5.04 5.47
N PHE A 60 7.52 4.58 4.89
CA PHE A 60 6.97 3.25 5.16
C PHE A 60 6.43 2.61 3.88
N VAL A 61 6.25 1.30 3.95
CA VAL A 61 5.56 0.49 2.94
C VAL A 61 4.34 -0.17 3.57
N VAL A 62 3.24 -0.30 2.84
CA VAL A 62 2.02 -0.90 3.39
C VAL A 62 2.08 -2.42 3.26
N CYS A 63 1.80 -3.14 4.33
CA CYS A 63 1.64 -4.59 4.29
C CYS A 63 0.40 -4.97 3.45
N GLY A 64 0.56 -5.80 2.42
CA GLY A 64 -0.53 -6.22 1.54
C GLY A 64 -1.60 -7.12 2.19
N ALA A 65 -1.36 -7.61 3.41
CA ALA A 65 -2.30 -8.46 4.15
C ALA A 65 -2.94 -7.74 5.35
N THR A 66 -2.14 -7.03 6.15
CA THR A 66 -2.63 -6.40 7.40
C THR A 66 -3.00 -4.95 7.25
N PHE A 67 -2.62 -4.29 6.14
CA PHE A 67 -2.78 -2.85 5.91
C PHE A 67 -2.16 -1.95 6.97
N VAL A 68 -1.20 -2.50 7.74
CA VAL A 68 -0.39 -1.76 8.72
C VAL A 68 0.88 -1.24 8.02
N PRO A 69 1.33 0.00 8.31
CA PRO A 69 2.59 0.51 7.79
C PRO A 69 3.77 -0.29 8.36
N ILE A 70 4.68 -0.70 7.47
CA ILE A 70 5.97 -1.29 7.80
C ILE A 70 7.02 -0.21 7.60
N TYR A 71 7.61 0.25 8.69
CA TYR A 71 8.58 1.35 8.68
C TYR A 71 9.96 0.87 8.24
N GLN A 72 10.78 1.79 7.74
CA GLN A 72 12.17 1.49 7.40
C GLN A 72 12.93 0.89 8.60
N GLY A 73 13.76 -0.12 8.32
CA GLY A 73 14.49 -0.88 9.34
C GLY A 73 13.76 -2.12 9.86
N GLN A 74 12.45 -2.25 9.62
CA GLN A 74 11.72 -3.48 9.90
C GLN A 74 11.98 -4.54 8.82
N LYS A 75 11.92 -5.81 9.20
CA LYS A 75 12.00 -6.93 8.23
C LYS A 75 10.77 -6.91 7.33
N VAL A 76 11.00 -7.07 6.03
CA VAL A 76 9.95 -7.11 5.01
C VAL A 76 10.20 -8.32 4.13
N VAL A 77 9.13 -9.02 3.77
CA VAL A 77 9.15 -10.09 2.76
C VAL A 77 8.33 -9.64 1.57
N SER A 78 8.80 -9.89 0.36
CA SER A 78 8.13 -9.50 -0.87
C SER A 78 7.58 -10.71 -1.63
N CYS A 79 6.45 -10.54 -2.29
CA CYS A 79 6.00 -11.47 -3.32
C CYS A 79 6.82 -11.23 -4.60
N LEU A 80 7.52 -12.25 -5.12
CA LEU A 80 8.34 -12.11 -6.33
C LEU A 80 7.52 -11.96 -7.63
N TYR A 81 6.21 -12.20 -7.59
CA TYR A 81 5.35 -12.05 -8.75
C TYR A 81 4.84 -10.60 -8.93
N CYS A 82 4.20 -10.04 -7.90
CA CYS A 82 3.58 -8.70 -7.95
C CYS A 82 4.39 -7.62 -7.23
N CYS A 83 5.52 -7.98 -6.60
CA CYS A 83 6.37 -7.09 -5.80
C CYS A 83 5.66 -6.47 -4.58
N ALA A 84 4.49 -6.99 -4.18
CA ALA A 84 3.81 -6.57 -2.96
C ALA A 84 4.66 -6.91 -1.74
N ARG A 85 4.62 -6.02 -0.73
CA ARG A 85 5.40 -6.12 0.51
C ARG A 85 4.54 -6.58 1.67
N PHE A 86 5.11 -7.44 2.50
CA PHE A 86 4.44 -8.09 3.61
C PHE A 86 5.32 -8.11 4.85
N MET A 87 4.67 -8.21 6.01
CA MET A 87 5.35 -8.53 7.26
C MET A 87 5.84 -9.99 7.22
N PRO A 88 6.95 -10.33 7.90
CA PRO A 88 7.50 -11.69 7.91
C PRO A 88 6.54 -12.74 8.48
N ALA A 89 5.55 -12.32 9.28
CA ALA A 89 4.49 -13.21 9.77
C ALA A 89 3.60 -13.80 8.65
N ILE A 90 3.64 -13.24 7.44
CA ILE A 90 2.85 -13.67 6.26
C ILE A 90 3.70 -14.53 5.31
N GLU A 91 4.99 -14.72 5.59
CA GLU A 91 5.87 -15.57 4.80
C GLU A 91 5.34 -17.01 4.72
N GLY A 92 5.41 -17.61 3.54
CA GLY A 92 4.87 -18.96 3.29
C GLY A 92 3.36 -19.00 3.01
N GLN A 93 2.63 -17.88 3.12
CA GLN A 93 1.21 -17.81 2.74
C GLN A 93 1.03 -17.38 1.28
N ILE A 94 -0.13 -17.71 0.69
CA ILE A 94 -0.51 -17.20 -0.63
C ILE A 94 -0.66 -15.68 -0.55
N CYS A 95 -0.06 -14.98 -1.50
CA CYS A 95 -0.13 -13.53 -1.60
C CYS A 95 -1.59 -13.06 -1.72
N SER A 96 -2.07 -12.25 -0.77
CA SER A 96 -3.42 -11.68 -0.77
C SER A 96 -3.67 -10.63 -1.87
N ILE A 97 -2.64 -10.24 -2.61
CA ILE A 97 -2.74 -9.22 -3.68
C ILE A 97 -2.90 -9.87 -5.05
N CYS A 98 -2.02 -10.82 -5.39
CA CYS A 98 -2.10 -11.50 -6.68
C CYS A 98 -2.84 -12.83 -6.61
N GLU A 99 -2.97 -13.44 -5.43
CA GLU A 99 -3.60 -14.75 -5.19
C GLU A 99 -2.97 -15.91 -6.00
N LEU A 100 -1.76 -15.71 -6.52
CA LEU A 100 -1.08 -16.65 -7.42
C LEU A 100 0.20 -17.25 -6.83
N ALA A 101 1.01 -16.43 -6.14
CA ALA A 101 2.34 -16.82 -5.67
C ALA A 101 2.40 -16.82 -4.14
N VAL A 102 3.30 -17.64 -3.60
CA VAL A 102 3.58 -17.69 -2.16
C VAL A 102 4.54 -16.55 -1.79
N VAL A 103 4.24 -15.85 -0.69
CA VAL A 103 5.06 -14.74 -0.19
C VAL A 103 6.38 -15.29 0.35
N GLY A 104 7.51 -14.74 -0.11
CA GLY A 104 8.84 -15.17 0.29
C GLY A 104 9.34 -16.45 -0.39
N ALA A 105 8.58 -17.00 -1.35
CA ALA A 105 9.07 -18.12 -2.15
C ALA A 105 10.24 -17.67 -3.04
N ASP A 106 11.33 -18.43 -3.01
CA ASP A 106 12.45 -18.31 -3.93
C ASP A 106 12.03 -18.80 -5.32
N MET A 107 11.45 -17.90 -6.11
CA MET A 107 11.17 -18.14 -7.52
C MET A 107 12.28 -17.48 -8.35
N PRO A 108 13.07 -18.21 -9.15
CA PRO A 108 14.01 -17.60 -10.06
C PRO A 108 13.24 -16.71 -11.05
N LEU A 109 13.58 -15.42 -11.03
CA LEU A 109 12.90 -14.26 -11.61
C LEU A 109 12.66 -14.27 -13.14
N VAL A 110 12.78 -15.40 -13.83
CA VAL A 110 12.50 -15.48 -15.29
C VAL A 110 11.70 -16.74 -15.59
N PHE A 111 10.38 -16.66 -15.40
CA PHE A 111 9.47 -17.34 -16.32
C PHE A 111 9.09 -16.30 -17.39
N SER A 112 9.79 -16.33 -18.53
CA SER A 112 9.23 -15.79 -19.76
C SER A 112 7.94 -16.58 -20.02
N ALA A 113 6.80 -15.99 -19.65
CA ALA A 113 5.50 -16.55 -19.95
C ALA A 113 5.30 -16.50 -21.47
N SER A 114 5.87 -17.47 -22.19
CA SER A 114 5.40 -17.83 -23.52
C SER A 114 4.01 -18.45 -23.31
N LEU A 115 3.01 -17.59 -23.27
CA LEU A 115 1.60 -17.93 -23.18
C LEU A 115 1.21 -18.68 -24.46
N HIS A 116 1.44 -20.00 -24.51
CA HIS A 116 0.86 -20.82 -25.58
C HIS A 116 -0.61 -21.05 -25.25
N ARG A 117 -1.47 -20.36 -26.01
CA ARG A 117 -2.93 -20.44 -25.92
C ARG A 117 -3.39 -21.73 -26.60
N ARG A 118 -4.40 -22.39 -26.00
CA ARG A 118 -5.23 -23.56 -26.45
C ARG A 118 -4.71 -24.94 -26.03
N ASP A 119 -5.51 -25.92 -25.62
CA ASP A 119 -6.96 -26.18 -25.77
C ASP A 119 -7.54 -26.92 -24.54
N ARG A 120 -8.85 -27.13 -24.54
CA ARG A 120 -9.66 -27.82 -23.52
C ARG A 120 -9.04 -29.16 -23.06
N GLU A 121 -9.27 -29.45 -21.78
CA GLU A 121 -9.00 -30.70 -21.03
C GLU A 121 -7.69 -30.74 -20.25
N GLY A 122 -7.82 -30.73 -18.92
CA GLY A 122 -6.78 -31.13 -17.97
C GLY A 122 -5.76 -30.06 -17.64
N ILE A 123 -5.96 -29.38 -16.50
CA ILE A 123 -4.93 -28.53 -15.89
C ILE A 123 -3.85 -29.45 -15.28
N HIS A 124 -2.95 -29.96 -16.10
CA HIS A 124 -1.70 -30.54 -15.62
C HIS A 124 -0.71 -29.39 -15.45
N LEU A 125 -0.64 -28.83 -14.22
CA LEU A 125 0.43 -27.91 -13.83
C LEU A 125 1.74 -28.72 -13.77
N THR A 126 2.35 -28.95 -14.92
CA THR A 126 3.71 -29.49 -14.97
C THR A 126 4.64 -28.35 -14.59
N PHE A 127 4.92 -28.23 -13.29
CA PHE A 127 6.00 -27.40 -12.76
C PHE A 127 7.32 -27.95 -13.32
N LEU A 128 7.79 -27.38 -14.43
CA LEU A 128 9.18 -27.53 -14.84
C LEU A 128 10.04 -26.72 -13.88
N PHE A 129 10.44 -27.36 -12.78
CA PHE A 129 11.67 -27.00 -12.08
C PHE A 129 12.82 -27.28 -13.05
N LEU A 130 13.42 -26.24 -13.64
CA LEU A 130 14.79 -26.39 -14.14
C LEU A 130 15.71 -26.38 -12.91
N CYS A 131 16.26 -27.55 -12.59
CA CYS A 131 17.52 -27.69 -11.85
C CYS A 131 18.68 -27.17 -12.72
#